data_AF-A0A7W6KBD3-F1
#
_entry.id   AF-A0A7W6KBD3-F1
#
_cell.length_a   1.000
_cell.length_b   1.000
_cell.length_c   1.000
_cell.angle_alpha   90.00
_cell.angle_beta   90.00
_cell.angle_gamma   90.00
#
_symmetry.space_group_name_H-M   'P 1'
#
loop_
_entity.id
_entity.type
_entity.pdbx_description
1 polymer ?
#
loop_
_entity_poly.entity_id
_entity_poly.type
_entity_poly.pdbx_seq_one_letter_code
_entity_poly.pdbx_strand_id
1 'polypeptide(L)'
;MKTVTINETDIVFYNSIKEMPEWKWQLLQSILMQKEYIGSTMADVSKHHQKFDLFLNSKMYDELLEERINLTFCFNAMINNISIKSKALVCLVHLINGEKVDISSDDNIEEVYQQLLHTDISTESVDLLLEELKKKLLGN
;
A
#
# COMPACT_ATOMS: atom_id res chain seq x y z
N MET A 1 18.10 -3.48 -9.22
CA MET A 1 17.06 -4.51 -8.91
C MET A 1 17.56 -5.50 -7.86
N LYS A 2 16.67 -6.11 -7.06
CA LYS A 2 16.98 -7.12 -6.01
C LYS A 2 16.10 -8.36 -6.24
N THR A 3 16.72 -9.53 -6.36
CA THR A 3 15.98 -10.80 -6.45
C THR A 3 15.85 -11.42 -5.06
N VAL A 4 14.66 -11.91 -4.73
CA VAL A 4 14.36 -12.65 -3.51
C VAL A 4 13.63 -13.91 -3.93
N THR A 5 14.20 -15.07 -3.62
CA THR A 5 13.56 -16.37 -3.83
C THR A 5 12.80 -16.73 -2.57
N ILE A 6 11.49 -16.93 -2.69
CA ILE A 6 10.62 -17.36 -1.59
C ILE A 6 9.85 -18.57 -2.07
N ASN A 7 10.04 -19.71 -1.41
CA ASN A 7 9.31 -20.96 -1.69
C ASN A 7 9.26 -21.30 -3.20
N GLU A 8 10.43 -21.38 -3.85
CA GLU A 8 10.60 -21.65 -5.30
C GLU A 8 10.06 -20.58 -6.25
N THR A 9 9.54 -19.46 -5.73
CA THR A 9 9.13 -18.30 -6.52
C THR A 9 10.22 -17.24 -6.51
N ASP A 10 10.71 -16.87 -7.68
CA ASP A 10 11.71 -15.82 -7.85
C ASP A 10 11.04 -14.47 -8.06
N ILE A 11 11.15 -13.59 -7.06
CA ILE A 11 10.56 -12.25 -7.11
C ILE A 11 11.68 -11.22 -7.29
N VAL A 12 11.58 -10.41 -8.34
CA VAL A 12 12.51 -9.31 -8.61
C VAL A 12 11.86 -7.99 -8.24
N PHE A 13 12.45 -7.29 -7.28
CA PHE A 13 12.02 -5.97 -6.83
C PHE A 13 12.88 -4.85 -7.45
N TYR A 14 12.27 -3.69 -7.65
CA TYR A 14 13.01 -2.45 -7.92
C TYR A 14 13.84 -2.07 -6.69
N ASN A 15 15.12 -1.72 -6.88
CA ASN A 15 16.03 -1.37 -5.77
C ASN A 15 16.20 0.15 -5.61
N SER A 16 15.71 0.95 -6.56
CA SER A 16 15.79 2.41 -6.57
C SER A 16 14.65 3.03 -7.38
N ILE A 17 14.22 4.25 -7.01
CA ILE A 17 13.27 5.08 -7.79
C ILE A 17 13.76 5.27 -9.23
N LYS A 18 15.08 5.41 -9.43
CA LYS A 18 15.68 5.68 -10.75
C LYS A 18 15.47 4.54 -11.76
N GLU A 19 15.27 3.31 -11.27
CA GLU A 19 15.02 2.14 -12.12
C GLU A 19 13.52 1.91 -12.36
N MET A 20 12.65 2.58 -11.59
CA MET A 20 11.21 2.40 -11.63
C MET A 20 10.60 3.31 -12.71
N PRO A 21 9.66 2.80 -13.53
CA PRO A 21 8.86 3.65 -14.41
C PRO A 21 8.13 4.74 -13.62
N GLU A 22 8.12 5.96 -14.14
CA GLU A 22 7.55 7.13 -13.46
C GLU A 22 6.08 6.94 -13.03
N TRP A 23 5.28 6.28 -13.87
CA TRP A 23 3.87 5.99 -13.54
C TRP A 23 3.71 5.01 -12.35
N LYS A 24 4.61 4.04 -12.19
CA LYS A 24 4.62 3.14 -11.01
C LYS A 24 5.00 3.91 -9.76
N TRP A 25 5.92 4.86 -9.89
CA TRP A 25 6.31 5.73 -8.78
C TRP A 25 5.15 6.62 -8.32
N GLN A 26 4.43 7.24 -9.25
CA GLN A 26 3.24 8.05 -8.93
C GLN A 26 2.14 7.20 -8.27
N LEU A 27 1.91 5.98 -8.75
CA LEU A 27 0.96 5.04 -8.15
C LEU A 27 1.37 4.66 -6.72
N LEU A 28 2.65 4.30 -6.50
CA LEU A 28 3.18 4.00 -5.17
C LEU A 28 2.99 5.18 -4.21
N GLN A 29 3.31 6.40 -4.65
CA GLN A 29 3.12 7.61 -3.85
C GLN A 29 1.65 7.85 -3.50
N SER A 30 0.74 7.66 -4.45
CA SER A 30 -0.71 7.75 -4.21
C SER A 30 -1.16 6.75 -3.14
N ILE A 31 -0.73 5.49 -3.23
CA ILE A 31 -1.06 4.44 -2.26
C ILE A 31 -0.46 4.74 -0.88
N LEU A 32 0.78 5.22 -0.82
CA LEU A 32 1.42 5.60 0.44
C LEU A 32 0.73 6.82 1.09
N MET A 33 0.30 7.80 0.31
CA MET A 33 -0.50 8.92 0.81
C MET A 33 -1.86 8.44 1.33
N GLN A 34 -2.56 7.57 0.59
CA GLN A 34 -3.81 6.97 1.08
C GLN A 34 -3.60 6.26 2.43
N LYS A 35 -2.48 5.58 2.62
CA LYS A 35 -2.14 4.99 3.93
C LYS A 35 -2.06 6.03 5.03
N GLU A 36 -1.40 7.15 4.80
CA GLU A 36 -1.22 8.20 5.82
C GLU A 36 -2.50 8.95 6.13
N TYR A 37 -3.39 9.13 5.14
CA TYR A 37 -4.62 9.91 5.30
C TYR A 37 -5.85 9.09 5.69
N ILE A 38 -5.91 7.80 5.33
CA ILE A 38 -7.09 6.93 5.52
C ILE A 38 -6.83 5.88 6.62
N GLY A 39 -5.61 5.33 6.72
CA GLY A 39 -5.33 4.22 7.62
C GLY A 39 -6.12 2.94 7.30
N SER A 40 -5.91 1.89 8.10
CA SER A 40 -6.56 0.59 7.88
C SER A 40 -6.70 -0.25 9.15
N THR A 41 -6.59 0.38 10.32
CA THR A 41 -6.67 -0.29 11.62
C THR A 41 -7.82 0.25 12.46
N MET A 42 -8.26 -0.51 13.47
CA MET A 42 -9.28 -0.04 14.42
C MET A 42 -8.85 1.25 15.16
N ALA A 43 -7.55 1.43 15.37
CA ALA A 43 -7.01 2.66 15.95
C ALA A 43 -7.19 3.86 15.00
N ASP A 44 -7.02 3.65 13.70
CA ASP A 44 -7.22 4.70 12.70
C ASP A 44 -8.70 5.03 12.51
N VAL A 45 -9.58 4.02 12.53
CA VAL A 45 -11.04 4.21 12.62
C VAL A 45 -11.41 5.09 13.81
N SER A 46 -10.82 4.82 14.98
CA SER A 46 -11.06 5.62 16.20
C SER A 46 -10.57 7.07 16.05
N LYS A 47 -9.42 7.31 15.39
CA LYS A 47 -8.93 8.66 15.09
C LYS A 47 -9.86 9.41 14.14
N HIS A 48 -10.36 8.74 13.10
CA HIS A 48 -11.32 9.34 12.16
C HIS A 48 -12.64 9.68 12.85
N HIS A 49 -13.14 8.83 13.74
CA HIS A 49 -14.31 9.15 14.56
C HIS A 49 -14.10 10.38 15.45
N GLN A 50 -12.94 10.52 16.10
CA GLN A 50 -12.62 11.69 16.91
C GLN A 50 -12.59 12.99 16.08
N LYS A 51 -12.03 12.95 14.88
CA LYS A 51 -12.03 14.09 13.95
C LYS A 51 -13.43 14.42 13.43
N PHE A 52 -14.22 13.40 13.13
CA PHE A 52 -15.61 13.56 12.71
C PHE A 52 -16.42 14.29 13.79
N ASP A 53 -16.32 13.86 15.04
CA ASP A 53 -17.00 14.51 16.17
C ASP A 53 -16.49 15.94 16.39
N LEU A 54 -15.17 16.17 16.22
CA LEU A 54 -14.58 17.51 16.31
C LEU A 54 -15.16 18.46 15.25
N PHE A 55 -15.22 18.04 13.98
CA PHE A 55 -15.75 18.86 12.89
C PHE A 55 -17.25 19.09 13.03
N LEU A 56 -18.00 18.09 13.49
CA LEU A 56 -19.42 18.21 13.79
C LEU A 56 -19.67 19.27 14.86
N ASN A 57 -18.94 19.20 15.97
CA ASN A 57 -19.06 20.17 17.07
C ASN A 57 -18.61 21.57 16.66
N SER A 58 -17.64 21.68 15.75
CA SER A 58 -17.11 22.94 15.25
C SER A 58 -17.92 23.53 14.09
N LYS A 59 -18.98 22.83 13.63
CA LYS A 59 -19.82 23.20 12.48
C LYS A 59 -19.02 23.37 11.17
N MET A 60 -17.91 22.64 11.06
CA MET A 60 -17.03 22.59 9.88
C MET A 60 -17.55 21.51 8.94
N TYR A 61 -18.65 21.82 8.23
CA TYR A 61 -19.43 20.81 7.52
C TYR A 61 -18.76 20.27 6.26
N ASP A 62 -17.91 21.06 5.59
CA ASP A 62 -17.19 20.60 4.39
C ASP A 62 -16.12 19.57 4.79
N GLU A 63 -15.34 19.87 5.83
CA GLU A 63 -14.36 18.96 6.42
C GLU A 63 -15.02 17.73 7.04
N LEU A 64 -16.21 17.88 7.62
CA LEU A 64 -17.01 16.76 8.12
C LEU A 64 -17.40 15.78 7.00
N LEU A 65 -17.78 16.30 5.82
CA LEU A 65 -18.14 15.47 4.68
C LEU A 65 -16.93 14.72 4.12
N GLU A 66 -15.78 15.39 4.01
CA GLU A 66 -14.52 14.75 3.63
C GLU A 66 -14.13 13.65 4.65
N GLU A 67 -14.22 13.95 5.94
CA GLU A 67 -13.86 13.00 6.99
C GLU A 67 -14.81 11.79 7.04
N ARG A 68 -16.10 11.97 6.70
CA ARG A 68 -17.04 10.86 6.52
C ARG A 68 -16.60 9.90 5.42
N ILE A 69 -16.13 10.45 4.31
CA ILE A 69 -15.63 9.69 3.16
C ILE A 69 -14.35 8.93 3.58
N ASN A 70 -13.41 9.62 4.24
CA ASN A 70 -12.19 9.02 4.77
C ASN A 70 -12.47 7.87 5.75
N LEU A 71 -13.40 8.06 6.70
CA LEU A 71 -13.83 7.03 7.64
C LEU A 71 -14.44 5.81 6.92
N THR A 72 -15.26 6.04 5.89
CA THR A 72 -15.85 4.96 5.07
C THR A 72 -14.76 4.16 4.36
N PHE A 73 -13.76 4.84 3.79
CA PHE A 73 -12.62 4.18 3.16
C PHE A 73 -11.75 3.44 4.17
N CYS A 74 -11.51 4.00 5.37
CA CYS A 74 -10.77 3.35 6.44
C CYS A 74 -11.44 2.04 6.87
N PHE A 75 -12.76 2.07 7.07
CA PHE A 75 -13.55 0.88 7.36
C PHE A 75 -13.48 -0.16 6.26
N ASN A 76 -13.63 0.25 4.99
CA ASN A 76 -13.52 -0.67 3.86
C ASN A 76 -12.12 -1.27 3.74
N ALA A 77 -11.07 -0.48 3.98
CA ALA A 77 -9.69 -0.96 3.98
C ALA A 77 -9.44 -1.99 5.09
N MET A 78 -9.98 -1.74 6.29
CA MET A 78 -9.90 -2.64 7.43
C MET A 78 -10.68 -3.95 7.19
N ILE A 79 -11.93 -3.88 6.72
CA ILE A 79 -12.80 -5.05 6.51
C ILE A 79 -12.26 -5.96 5.41
N ASN A 80 -11.79 -5.38 4.31
CA ASN A 80 -11.33 -6.17 3.18
C ASN A 80 -9.90 -6.71 3.37
N ASN A 81 -9.27 -6.50 4.54
CA ASN A 81 -7.84 -6.75 4.75
C ASN A 81 -6.98 -6.21 3.59
N ILE A 82 -7.43 -5.11 2.97
CA ILE A 82 -6.66 -4.42 1.93
C ILE A 82 -5.51 -3.77 2.68
N SER A 83 -4.45 -4.55 2.82
CA SER A 83 -3.21 -4.06 3.34
C SER A 83 -2.69 -3.07 2.31
N ILE A 84 -2.89 -1.79 2.59
CA ILE A 84 -2.32 -0.69 1.80
C ILE A 84 -0.78 -0.87 1.73
N LYS A 85 -0.17 -1.53 2.73
CA LYS A 85 1.22 -2.02 2.70
C LYS A 85 1.45 -3.06 1.59
N SER A 86 0.54 -4.00 1.41
CA SER A 86 0.65 -5.03 0.38
C SER A 86 0.44 -4.49 -1.04
N LYS A 87 -0.47 -3.52 -1.24
CA LYS A 87 -0.58 -2.81 -2.52
C LYS A 87 0.69 -2.02 -2.84
N ALA A 88 1.29 -1.37 -1.85
CA ALA A 88 2.58 -0.71 -2.02
C ALA A 88 3.70 -1.70 -2.36
N LEU A 89 3.68 -2.91 -1.79
CA LEU A 89 4.62 -3.98 -2.13
C LEU A 89 4.49 -4.42 -3.59
N VAL A 90 3.26 -4.60 -4.10
CA VAL A 90 2.99 -4.96 -5.49
C VAL A 90 3.58 -3.95 -6.48
N CYS A 91 3.49 -2.65 -6.18
CA CYS A 91 4.09 -1.61 -7.03
C CYS A 91 5.62 -1.71 -7.12
N LEU A 92 6.27 -2.32 -6.13
CA LEU A 92 7.72 -2.51 -6.08
C LEU A 92 8.18 -3.77 -6.84
N VAL A 93 7.27 -4.65 -7.23
CA VAL A 93 7.59 -5.86 -8.00
C VAL A 93 7.82 -5.53 -9.48
N HIS A 94 8.94 -6.02 -9.99
CA HIS A 94 9.31 -5.95 -11.40
C HIS A 94 8.97 -7.25 -12.14
N LEU A 95 9.45 -8.38 -11.61
CA LEU A 95 9.23 -9.72 -12.19
C LEU A 95 8.79 -10.72 -11.12
N ILE A 96 7.98 -11.70 -11.52
CA ILE A 96 7.70 -12.92 -10.76
C ILE A 96 8.01 -14.09 -11.70
N ASN A 97 8.89 -15.00 -11.30
CA ASN A 97 9.34 -16.16 -12.10
C ASN A 97 9.83 -15.79 -13.52
N GLY A 98 10.45 -14.61 -13.65
CA GLY A 98 10.96 -14.09 -14.92
C GLY A 98 9.91 -13.38 -15.79
N GLU A 99 8.63 -13.39 -15.42
CA GLU A 99 7.57 -12.69 -16.13
C GLU A 99 7.33 -11.29 -15.55
N LYS A 100 7.07 -10.32 -16.43
CA LYS A 100 6.87 -8.93 -16.03
C LYS A 100 5.47 -8.76 -15.47
N VAL A 101 5.43 -8.19 -14.27
CA VAL A 101 4.19 -7.94 -13.55
C VAL A 101 3.41 -6.78 -14.17
N ASP A 102 2.17 -7.05 -14.56
CA ASP A 102 1.20 -6.05 -14.97
C ASP A 102 0.43 -5.52 -13.74
N ILE A 103 0.38 -4.20 -13.61
CA ILE A 103 -0.34 -3.49 -12.53
C ILE A 103 -1.11 -2.29 -13.10
N SER A 104 -1.54 -2.39 -14.36
CA SER A 104 -2.25 -1.33 -15.08
C SER A 104 -3.69 -1.10 -14.60
N SER A 105 -4.26 -2.03 -13.83
CA SER A 105 -5.60 -1.94 -13.22
C SER A 105 -5.58 -2.38 -11.75
N ASP A 106 -6.60 -1.98 -11.00
CA ASP A 106 -6.79 -2.44 -9.62
C ASP A 106 -6.98 -3.96 -9.52
N ASP A 107 -7.64 -4.57 -10.51
CA ASP A 107 -7.83 -6.01 -10.59
C ASP A 107 -6.48 -6.73 -10.75
N ASN A 108 -5.60 -6.23 -11.63
CA ASN A 108 -4.28 -6.80 -11.84
C ASN A 108 -3.38 -6.63 -10.60
N ILE A 109 -3.52 -5.51 -9.87
CA ILE A 109 -2.83 -5.31 -8.58
C ILE A 109 -3.26 -6.37 -7.57
N GLU A 110 -4.55 -6.68 -7.52
CA GLU A 110 -5.08 -7.71 -6.62
C GLU A 110 -4.60 -9.10 -7.03
N GLU A 111 -4.59 -9.44 -8.31
CA GLU A 111 -4.07 -10.74 -8.79
C GLU A 111 -2.60 -10.94 -8.41
N VAL A 112 -1.77 -9.92 -8.60
CA VAL A 112 -0.35 -9.97 -8.23
C VAL A 112 -0.19 -10.06 -6.72
N TYR A 113 -1.03 -9.36 -5.95
CA TYR A 113 -1.03 -9.50 -4.51
C TYR A 113 -1.36 -10.92 -4.07
N GLN A 114 -2.39 -11.53 -4.68
CA GLN A 114 -2.73 -12.92 -4.41
C GLN A 114 -1.56 -13.84 -4.75
N GLN A 115 -0.89 -13.67 -5.89
CA GLN A 115 0.32 -14.43 -6.21
C GLN A 115 1.40 -14.31 -5.12
N LEU A 116 1.65 -13.11 -4.60
CA LEU A 116 2.58 -12.90 -3.50
C LEU A 116 2.14 -13.60 -2.21
N LEU A 117 0.85 -13.57 -1.86
CA LEU A 117 0.32 -14.27 -0.68
C LEU A 117 0.53 -15.79 -0.75
N HIS A 118 0.50 -16.38 -1.94
CA HIS A 118 0.73 -17.80 -2.14
C HIS A 118 2.22 -18.20 -2.02
N THR A 119 3.15 -17.23 -1.87
CA THR A 119 4.59 -17.51 -1.67
C THR A 119 4.97 -17.79 -0.21
N ASP A 120 4.01 -17.88 0.72
CA ASP A 120 4.25 -18.00 2.18
C ASP A 120 5.15 -16.88 2.74
N ILE A 121 5.20 -15.72 2.07
CA ILE A 121 5.97 -14.57 2.55
C ILE A 121 5.41 -14.10 3.89
N SER A 122 6.27 -14.09 4.92
CA SER A 122 5.86 -13.65 6.25
C SER A 122 5.56 -12.14 6.26
N THR A 123 4.62 -11.71 7.10
CA THR A 123 4.32 -10.29 7.31
C THR A 123 5.55 -9.49 7.79
N GLU A 124 6.44 -10.13 8.56
CA GLU A 124 7.71 -9.52 9.01
C GLU A 124 8.66 -9.31 7.83
N SER A 125 8.78 -10.29 6.93
CA SER A 125 9.58 -10.16 5.71
C SER A 125 9.07 -9.03 4.81
N VAL A 126 7.75 -8.89 4.69
CA VAL A 126 7.12 -7.77 3.95
C VAL A 126 7.48 -6.43 4.59
N ASP A 127 7.37 -6.31 5.92
CA ASP A 127 7.69 -5.07 6.62
C ASP A 127 9.18 -4.70 6.51
N LEU A 128 10.08 -5.67 6.64
CA LEU A 128 11.52 -5.46 6.44
C LEU A 128 11.85 -5.03 5.00
N LEU A 129 11.24 -5.67 4.00
CA LEU A 129 11.40 -5.31 2.58
C LEU A 129 10.91 -3.87 2.32
N LEU A 130 9.73 -3.51 2.83
CA LEU A 130 9.18 -2.17 2.66
C LEU A 130 10.04 -1.12 3.36
N GLU A 131 10.55 -1.39 4.57
CA GLU A 131 11.43 -0.46 5.29
C GLU A 131 12.80 -0.31 4.63
N GLU A 132 13.42 -1.40 4.17
CA GLU A 132 14.67 -1.35 3.40
C GLU A 132 14.50 -0.55 2.11
N LEU A 133 13.40 -0.77 1.40
CA LEU A 133 13.09 -0.07 0.16
C LEU A 133 12.82 1.40 0.47
N LYS A 134 11.97 1.74 1.44
CA LYS A 134 11.76 3.14 1.86
C LYS A 134 13.05 3.87 2.19
N LYS A 135 13.97 3.26 2.94
CA LYS A 135 15.27 3.86 3.26
C LYS A 135 16.11 4.13 2.02
N LYS A 136 16.06 3.26 1.01
CA LYS A 136 16.76 3.44 -0.27
C LYS A 136 16.04 4.36 -1.26
N LEU A 137 14.72 4.50 -1.15
CA LEU A 137 13.90 5.40 -1.94
C LEU A 137 14.02 6.85 -1.42
N LEU A 138 14.04 7.04 -0.10
CA LEU A 138 14.14 8.35 0.58
C LEU A 138 15.59 8.77 0.89
N GLY A 139 16.54 7.84 0.81
CA GLY A 139 17.97 8.09 0.99
C GLY A 139 18.64 8.51 -0.32
N ASN A 140 18.44 9.78 -0.70
CA ASN A 140 19.39 10.67 -1.37
C ASN A 140 18.88 12.12 -1.27
#